data_AF-A0AAP5TAA9-F1
#
_entry.id   AF-A0AAP5TAA9-F1
#
_cell.length_a   1.000
_cell.length_b   1.000
_cell.length_c   1.000
_cell.angle_alpha   90.00
_cell.angle_beta   90.00
_cell.angle_gamma   90.00
#
_symmetry.space_group_name_H-M   'P 1'
#
loop_
_entity.id
_entity.type
_entity.pdbx_description
1 polymer ?
#
loop_
_entity_poly.entity_id
_entity_poly.type
_entity_poly.pdbx_seq_one_letter_code
_entity_poly.pdbx_strand_id
1 'polypeptide(L)'
;MDLAKQDIKPIYSTTYKHKRTGRRHRWLWILFLIFLIASGVTGWHFWKLHQTKALQQYPIRGISVSQQDGFVDFQGVQKAGMKFAYLKSTSGTTYFDDNFTANYDRIQGADLKVGVYLVFSFDKSADAQAKYFIKKVGHKVGNLPIAIQVSYYGNYADNPPNSAKQGKKLRALTRELANYYASPCIVWTSSTISKKMITPYLSDSRQWLVVDSLTKLSKLKLNKQTEFVQYSNAADLKVSGQETSFATSVFTGKKQTWQEIN
;
A
#
# COMPACT_ATOMS: atom_id res chain seq x y z
N MET A 1 60.84 -36.21 82.87
CA MET A 1 59.81 -36.37 81.83
C MET A 1 58.94 -35.14 81.89
N ASP A 2 59.10 -34.23 80.93
CA ASP A 2 58.21 -33.09 80.73
C ASP A 2 58.15 -32.80 79.23
N LEU A 3 56.95 -32.95 78.65
CA LEU A 3 56.68 -32.89 77.22
C LEU A 3 56.46 -31.43 76.79
N ALA A 4 57.33 -30.91 75.93
CA ALA A 4 57.21 -29.57 75.36
C ALA A 4 56.06 -29.51 74.33
N LYS A 5 55.19 -28.51 74.52
CA LYS A 5 53.93 -28.25 73.81
C LYS A 5 54.13 -27.99 72.30
N GLN A 6 53.29 -28.62 71.47
CA GLN A 6 53.19 -28.37 70.04
C GLN A 6 52.61 -26.98 69.74
N ASP A 7 53.24 -26.31 68.77
CA ASP A 7 52.99 -24.94 68.36
C ASP A 7 51.85 -24.90 67.32
N ILE A 8 50.62 -24.62 67.76
CA ILE A 8 49.42 -24.59 66.91
C ILE A 8 49.24 -23.18 66.33
N LYS A 9 49.49 -23.02 65.03
CA LYS A 9 49.19 -21.76 64.31
C LYS A 9 47.71 -21.70 63.91
N PRO A 10 46.97 -20.61 64.21
CA PRO A 10 45.57 -20.50 63.82
C PRO A 10 45.40 -20.29 62.30
N ILE A 11 44.45 -21.04 61.72
CA ILE A 11 44.09 -21.10 60.29
C ILE A 11 43.15 -19.93 59.93
N TYR A 12 43.57 -18.67 60.12
CA TYR A 12 42.80 -17.52 59.63
C TYR A 12 43.71 -16.35 59.23
N SER A 13 44.35 -16.43 58.05
CA SER A 13 45.07 -15.28 57.48
C SER A 13 44.82 -15.05 55.98
N THR A 14 43.68 -15.50 55.45
CA THR A 14 43.29 -15.23 54.06
C THR A 14 41.87 -14.73 53.94
N THR A 15 41.57 -13.56 54.53
CA THR A 15 40.25 -12.96 54.36
C THR A 15 40.32 -11.50 53.93
N TYR A 16 39.61 -11.21 52.83
CA TYR A 16 39.21 -9.91 52.29
C TYR A 16 40.14 -9.17 51.31
N LYS A 17 40.26 -9.71 50.08
CA LYS A 17 40.32 -8.83 48.89
C LYS A 17 38.90 -8.42 48.51
N HIS A 18 38.54 -7.17 48.80
CA HIS A 18 37.27 -6.58 48.34
C HIS A 18 37.19 -6.57 46.81
N LYS A 19 36.43 -7.50 46.21
CA LYS A 19 35.94 -7.39 44.82
C LYS A 19 34.86 -6.30 44.73
N ARG A 20 35.26 -5.03 44.78
CA ARG A 20 34.35 -3.86 44.68
C ARG A 20 34.02 -3.48 43.23
N THR A 21 34.52 -4.21 42.24
CA THR A 21 34.38 -3.92 40.80
C THR A 21 33.13 -4.55 40.16
N GLY A 22 32.56 -5.62 40.74
CA GLY A 22 31.41 -6.32 40.14
C GLY A 22 30.08 -5.55 40.14
N ARG A 23 29.84 -4.70 41.15
CA ARG A 23 28.60 -3.89 41.22
C ARG A 23 28.60 -2.72 40.22
N ARG A 24 29.72 -2.02 40.03
CA ARG A 24 29.80 -0.89 39.08
C ARG A 24 29.63 -1.34 37.63
N HIS A 25 30.26 -2.44 37.23
CA HIS A 25 30.05 -2.98 35.88
C HIS A 25 28.62 -3.48 35.63
N ARG A 26 27.95 -4.03 36.65
CA ARG A 26 26.53 -4.41 36.56
C ARG A 26 25.62 -3.20 36.33
N TRP A 27 25.85 -2.10 37.05
CA TRP A 27 25.08 -0.86 36.84
C TRP A 27 25.34 -0.22 35.47
N LEU A 28 26.60 -0.23 35.01
CA LEU A 28 26.94 0.25 33.66
C LEU A 28 26.28 -0.60 32.56
N TRP A 29 26.21 -1.92 32.73
CA TRP A 29 25.51 -2.83 31.83
C TRP A 29 24.00 -2.60 31.79
N ILE A 30 23.38 -2.34 32.95
CA ILE A 30 21.95 -2.01 33.04
C ILE A 30 21.66 -0.68 32.32
N LEU A 31 22.49 0.35 32.57
CA LEU A 31 22.36 1.64 31.88
C LEU A 31 22.56 1.52 30.36
N PHE A 32 23.50 0.68 29.91
CA PHE A 32 23.71 0.39 28.49
C PHE A 32 22.49 -0.31 27.86
N LEU A 33 21.90 -1.30 28.54
CA LEU A 33 20.66 -1.95 28.09
C LEU A 33 19.48 -0.99 28.03
N ILE A 34 19.31 -0.12 29.03
CA ILE A 34 18.27 0.92 29.02
C ILE A 34 18.49 1.88 27.85
N PHE A 35 19.73 2.29 27.58
CA PHE A 35 20.06 3.13 26.43
C PHE A 35 19.78 2.44 25.09
N LEU A 36 20.09 1.14 24.96
CA LEU A 36 19.75 0.37 23.76
C LEU A 36 18.23 0.27 23.56
N ILE A 37 17.47 0.01 24.62
CA ILE A 37 16.01 -0.03 24.55
C ILE A 37 15.45 1.36 24.19
N ALA A 38 15.93 2.42 24.85
CA ALA A 38 15.50 3.79 24.57
C ALA A 38 15.86 4.24 23.15
N SER A 39 17.04 3.89 22.63
CA SER A 39 17.44 4.17 21.25
C SER A 39 16.61 3.40 20.23
N GLY A 40 16.25 2.14 20.52
CA GLY A 40 15.30 1.37 19.72
C GLY A 40 13.89 1.98 19.69
N VAL A 41 13.36 2.39 20.85
CA VAL A 41 12.04 3.02 20.97
C VAL A 41 12.00 4.39 20.28
N THR A 42 13.04 5.22 20.47
CA THR A 42 13.15 6.53 19.82
C THR A 42 13.30 6.40 18.31
N GLY A 43 14.10 5.44 17.82
CA GLY A 43 14.20 5.10 16.40
C GLY A 43 12.86 4.67 15.80
N TRP A 44 12.10 3.82 16.50
CA TRP A 44 10.75 3.42 16.11
C TRP A 44 9.76 4.60 16.07
N HIS A 45 9.79 5.46 17.09
CA HIS A 45 8.97 6.68 17.13
C HIS A 45 9.30 7.62 15.97
N PHE A 46 10.58 7.83 15.67
CA PHE A 46 11.02 8.72 14.60
C PHE A 46 10.63 8.17 13.22
N TRP A 47 10.75 6.85 13.02
CA TRP A 47 10.27 6.17 11.81
C TRP A 47 8.76 6.35 11.63
N LYS A 48 7.97 6.13 12.69
CA LYS A 48 6.51 6.31 12.68
C LYS A 48 6.12 7.77 12.39
N LEU A 49 6.83 8.74 12.97
CA LEU A 49 6.66 10.18 12.70
C LEU A 49 6.98 10.55 11.25
N HIS A 50 7.99 9.95 10.63
CA HIS A 50 8.29 10.18 9.23
C HIS A 50 7.18 9.65 8.30
N GLN A 51 6.61 8.49 8.61
CA GLN A 51 5.50 7.94 7.84
C GLN A 51 4.24 8.79 7.95
N THR A 52 3.90 9.24 9.16
CA THR A 52 2.71 10.07 9.38
C THR A 52 2.82 11.41 8.65
N LYS A 53 3.99 12.05 8.64
CA LYS A 53 4.22 13.30 7.88
C LYS A 53 3.98 13.14 6.38
N ALA A 54 4.47 12.04 5.78
CA ALA A 54 4.29 11.81 4.34
C ALA A 54 2.80 11.65 3.95
N LEU A 55 1.98 11.09 4.85
CA LEU A 55 0.55 10.87 4.65
C LEU A 55 -0.33 12.04 5.11
N GLN A 56 0.15 12.91 6.00
CA GLN A 56 -0.63 14.05 6.51
C GLN A 56 -1.05 15.03 5.42
N GLN A 57 -0.24 15.18 4.37
CA GLN A 57 -0.58 16.02 3.21
C GLN A 57 -1.69 15.41 2.32
N TYR A 58 -2.04 14.13 2.52
CA TYR A 58 -3.04 13.41 1.75
C TYR A 58 -4.17 12.90 2.67
N PRO A 59 -5.13 13.77 3.03
CA PRO A 59 -6.19 13.42 3.99
C PRO A 59 -7.18 12.38 3.47
N ILE A 60 -7.21 12.15 2.15
CA ILE A 60 -8.10 11.19 1.50
C ILE A 60 -7.28 9.96 1.10
N ARG A 61 -7.59 8.85 1.76
CA ARG A 61 -6.92 7.56 1.57
C ARG A 61 -7.95 6.48 1.30
N GLY A 62 -7.52 5.42 0.63
CA GLY A 62 -8.38 4.29 0.33
C GLY A 62 -7.60 3.03 0.03
N ILE A 63 -8.34 1.98 -0.26
CA ILE A 63 -7.80 0.65 -0.57
C ILE A 63 -8.18 0.22 -1.99
N SER A 64 -7.46 -0.75 -2.52
CA SER A 64 -7.90 -1.53 -3.67
C SER A 64 -7.93 -3.00 -3.30
N VAL A 65 -8.99 -3.71 -3.66
CA VAL A 65 -9.22 -5.09 -3.26
C VAL A 65 -9.57 -5.97 -4.46
N SER A 66 -9.24 -7.24 -4.34
CA SER A 66 -9.52 -8.32 -5.27
C SER A 66 -9.95 -9.57 -4.51
N GLN A 67 -10.25 -10.66 -5.21
CA GLN A 67 -10.53 -11.93 -4.54
C GLN A 67 -9.37 -12.48 -3.70
N GLN A 68 -8.14 -12.06 -3.96
CA GLN A 68 -6.98 -12.49 -3.18
C GLN A 68 -7.04 -11.99 -1.73
N ASP A 69 -7.79 -10.92 -1.48
CA ASP A 69 -7.99 -10.35 -0.15
C ASP A 69 -9.09 -11.06 0.65
N GLY A 70 -9.79 -12.02 0.03
CA GLY A 70 -10.84 -12.80 0.69
C GLY A 70 -12.01 -11.95 1.18
N PHE A 71 -12.42 -12.16 2.42
CA PHE A 71 -13.49 -11.38 3.05
C PHE A 71 -12.98 -10.04 3.57
N VAL A 72 -13.56 -8.96 3.06
CA VAL A 72 -13.27 -7.57 3.48
C VAL A 72 -14.39 -6.97 4.34
N ASP A 73 -14.08 -6.56 5.58
CA ASP A 73 -14.98 -5.75 6.42
C ASP A 73 -14.87 -4.26 6.03
N PHE A 74 -15.72 -3.83 5.09
CA PHE A 74 -15.72 -2.45 4.59
C PHE A 74 -16.13 -1.41 5.63
N GLN A 75 -16.94 -1.79 6.63
CA GLN A 75 -17.27 -0.89 7.74
C GLN A 75 -16.06 -0.67 8.65
N GLY A 76 -15.30 -1.74 8.92
CA GLY A 76 -14.03 -1.64 9.62
C GLY A 76 -13.00 -0.80 8.84
N VAL A 77 -12.93 -0.95 7.52
CA VAL A 77 -12.08 -0.12 6.63
C VAL A 77 -12.45 1.36 6.73
N GLN A 78 -13.75 1.68 6.70
CA GLN A 78 -14.25 3.04 6.89
C GLN A 78 -13.87 3.58 8.28
N LYS A 79 -14.09 2.79 9.34
CA LYS A 79 -13.73 3.15 10.73
C LYS A 79 -12.22 3.37 10.92
N ALA A 80 -11.39 2.66 10.14
CA ALA A 80 -9.95 2.87 10.08
C ALA A 80 -9.54 4.17 9.35
N GLY A 81 -10.51 4.98 8.89
CA GLY A 81 -10.32 6.31 8.33
C GLY A 81 -10.14 6.34 6.81
N MET A 82 -10.38 5.22 6.12
CA MET A 82 -10.42 5.19 4.66
C MET A 82 -11.69 5.88 4.14
N LYS A 83 -11.57 6.45 2.95
CA LYS A 83 -12.62 7.25 2.28
C LYS A 83 -13.08 6.65 0.97
N PHE A 84 -12.32 5.71 0.42
CA PHE A 84 -12.70 5.01 -0.79
C PHE A 84 -12.17 3.59 -0.85
N ALA A 85 -12.78 2.78 -1.70
CA ALA A 85 -12.21 1.51 -2.14
C ALA A 85 -12.43 1.29 -3.65
N TYR A 86 -11.44 0.67 -4.29
CA TYR A 86 -11.53 0.18 -5.66
C TYR A 86 -11.65 -1.34 -5.68
N LEU A 87 -12.63 -1.86 -6.41
CA LEU A 87 -12.89 -3.30 -6.51
C LEU A 87 -12.40 -3.84 -7.86
N LYS A 88 -11.58 -4.90 -7.84
CA LYS A 88 -11.17 -5.60 -9.05
C LYS A 88 -12.37 -6.26 -9.69
N SER A 89 -12.51 -6.10 -11.01
CA SER A 89 -13.63 -6.67 -11.77
C SER A 89 -13.15 -7.67 -12.83
N THR A 90 -12.60 -7.22 -13.95
CA THR A 90 -12.15 -8.09 -15.04
C THR A 90 -10.65 -8.05 -15.24
N SER A 91 -10.10 -9.09 -15.87
CA SER A 91 -8.74 -9.06 -16.42
C SER A 91 -8.76 -9.56 -17.86
N GLY A 92 -8.44 -8.66 -18.79
CA GLY A 92 -8.61 -8.90 -20.23
C GLY A 92 -10.05 -9.28 -20.58
N THR A 93 -10.22 -10.45 -21.21
CA THR A 93 -11.53 -10.97 -21.67
C THR A 93 -11.86 -12.35 -21.11
N THR A 94 -11.04 -12.85 -20.18
CA THR A 94 -11.09 -14.25 -19.74
C THR A 94 -11.46 -14.36 -18.27
N TYR A 95 -11.03 -13.39 -17.46
CA TYR A 95 -11.14 -13.46 -16.02
C TYR A 95 -12.11 -12.43 -15.48
N PHE A 96 -12.99 -12.88 -14.59
CA PHE A 96 -13.85 -12.06 -13.77
C PHE A 96 -13.56 -12.42 -12.30
N ASP A 97 -13.36 -11.40 -11.47
CA ASP A 97 -13.01 -11.58 -10.06
C ASP A 97 -14.18 -12.20 -9.30
N ASP A 98 -13.96 -13.36 -8.70
CA ASP A 98 -15.00 -14.17 -8.07
C ASP A 98 -15.68 -13.45 -6.90
N ASN A 99 -14.94 -12.56 -6.22
CA ASN A 99 -15.44 -11.79 -5.09
C ASN A 99 -16.01 -10.43 -5.51
N PHE A 100 -15.97 -10.05 -6.79
CA PHE A 100 -16.43 -8.72 -7.23
C PHE A 100 -17.87 -8.44 -6.80
N THR A 101 -18.81 -9.32 -7.12
CA THR A 101 -20.23 -9.14 -6.82
C THR A 101 -20.45 -9.04 -5.30
N ALA A 102 -19.89 -9.96 -4.54
CA ALA A 102 -20.01 -9.98 -3.08
C ALA A 102 -19.33 -8.78 -2.42
N ASN A 103 -18.18 -8.31 -2.94
CA ASN A 103 -17.52 -7.10 -2.46
C ASN A 103 -18.36 -5.86 -2.76
N TYR A 104 -18.91 -5.76 -3.98
CA TYR A 104 -19.73 -4.62 -4.40
C TYR A 104 -21.00 -4.49 -3.55
N ASP A 105 -21.66 -5.62 -3.26
CA ASP A 105 -22.88 -5.61 -2.45
C ASP A 105 -22.57 -5.28 -0.98
N ARG A 106 -21.47 -5.81 -0.42
CA ARG A 106 -21.05 -5.52 0.96
C ARG A 106 -20.58 -4.09 1.18
N ILE A 107 -19.91 -3.48 0.20
CA ILE A 107 -19.40 -2.11 0.36
C ILE A 107 -20.51 -1.05 0.38
N GLN A 108 -21.70 -1.34 -0.18
CA GLN A 108 -22.81 -0.37 -0.21
C GLN A 108 -23.27 0.07 1.19
N GLY A 109 -23.03 -0.75 2.23
CA GLY A 109 -23.34 -0.42 3.62
C GLY A 109 -22.29 0.42 4.35
N ALA A 110 -21.19 0.80 3.68
CA ALA A 110 -20.13 1.64 4.22
C ALA A 110 -20.13 3.01 3.54
N ASP A 111 -19.79 4.06 4.30
CA ASP A 111 -19.61 5.43 3.76
C ASP A 111 -18.23 5.56 3.10
N LEU A 112 -18.04 4.79 2.03
CA LEU A 112 -16.86 4.79 1.17
C LEU A 112 -17.28 5.18 -0.24
N LYS A 113 -16.53 6.07 -0.90
CA LYS A 113 -16.63 6.17 -2.36
C LYS A 113 -16.14 4.87 -2.99
N VAL A 114 -16.87 4.37 -3.97
CA VAL A 114 -16.65 3.05 -4.58
C VAL A 114 -16.21 3.27 -6.02
N GLY A 115 -15.08 2.68 -6.38
CA GLY A 115 -14.65 2.56 -7.77
C GLY A 115 -14.48 1.10 -8.17
N VAL A 116 -14.42 0.86 -9.47
CA VAL A 116 -14.07 -0.45 -10.01
C VAL A 116 -12.89 -0.33 -10.95
N TYR A 117 -12.10 -1.40 -11.04
CA TYR A 117 -11.00 -1.43 -11.97
C TYR A 117 -10.93 -2.75 -12.75
N LEU A 118 -10.39 -2.64 -13.96
CA LEU A 118 -10.05 -3.78 -14.79
C LEU A 118 -8.54 -3.83 -15.05
N VAL A 119 -8.01 -5.03 -15.27
CA VAL A 119 -6.62 -5.24 -15.66
C VAL A 119 -6.52 -5.33 -17.18
N PHE A 120 -5.73 -4.44 -17.77
CA PHE A 120 -5.51 -4.38 -19.21
C PHE A 120 -4.70 -5.58 -19.71
N SER A 121 -5.17 -6.20 -20.78
CA SER A 121 -4.45 -7.24 -21.51
C SER A 121 -3.75 -6.66 -22.75
N PHE A 122 -2.47 -6.96 -22.91
CA PHE A 122 -1.70 -6.65 -24.12
C PHE A 122 -2.08 -7.52 -25.32
N ASP A 123 -2.77 -8.65 -25.08
CA ASP A 123 -3.10 -9.67 -26.08
C ASP A 123 -4.52 -9.53 -26.64
N LYS A 124 -5.40 -8.83 -25.93
CA LYS A 124 -6.80 -8.64 -26.34
C LYS A 124 -7.02 -7.26 -26.99
N SER A 125 -8.00 -7.16 -27.89
CA SER A 125 -8.39 -5.87 -28.49
C SER A 125 -9.04 -4.95 -27.44
N ALA A 126 -9.12 -3.66 -27.74
CA ALA A 126 -9.84 -2.70 -26.90
C ALA A 126 -11.34 -3.06 -26.81
N ASP A 127 -12.00 -3.16 -27.96
CA ASP A 127 -13.41 -3.55 -28.11
C ASP A 127 -13.79 -4.82 -27.33
N ALA A 128 -12.99 -5.89 -27.43
CA ALA A 128 -13.30 -7.12 -26.72
C ALA A 128 -13.21 -6.96 -25.20
N GLN A 129 -12.24 -6.18 -24.71
CA GLN A 129 -12.09 -5.89 -23.29
C GLN A 129 -13.23 -5.01 -22.77
N ALA A 130 -13.62 -3.98 -23.53
CA ALA A 130 -14.73 -3.10 -23.17
C ALA A 130 -16.04 -3.89 -23.09
N LYS A 131 -16.38 -4.65 -24.14
CA LYS A 131 -17.58 -5.50 -24.17
C LYS A 131 -17.61 -6.52 -23.03
N TYR A 132 -16.47 -7.15 -22.74
CA TYR A 132 -16.39 -8.11 -21.65
C TYR A 132 -16.60 -7.43 -20.28
N PHE A 133 -15.95 -6.29 -20.04
CA PHE A 133 -16.15 -5.49 -18.82
C PHE A 133 -17.62 -5.07 -18.68
N ILE A 134 -18.21 -4.46 -19.70
CA ILE A 134 -19.60 -3.99 -19.69
C ILE A 134 -20.55 -5.14 -19.41
N LYS A 135 -20.37 -6.29 -20.08
CA LYS A 135 -21.21 -7.48 -19.89
C LYS A 135 -21.13 -8.03 -18.46
N LYS A 136 -19.94 -8.03 -17.85
CA LYS A 136 -19.72 -8.63 -16.52
C LYS A 136 -20.07 -7.69 -15.36
N VAL A 137 -19.75 -6.41 -15.51
CA VAL A 137 -19.89 -5.40 -14.46
C VAL A 137 -21.25 -4.71 -14.50
N GLY A 138 -21.83 -4.52 -15.69
CA GLY A 138 -23.10 -3.81 -15.85
C GLY A 138 -23.02 -2.41 -15.23
N HIS A 139 -23.99 -2.08 -14.37
CA HIS A 139 -24.07 -0.79 -13.67
C HIS A 139 -23.34 -0.76 -12.31
N LYS A 140 -22.71 -1.87 -11.89
CA LYS A 140 -21.99 -1.96 -10.62
C LYS A 140 -20.60 -1.29 -10.72
N VAL A 141 -20.53 -0.03 -11.14
CA VAL A 141 -19.26 0.70 -11.33
C VAL A 141 -18.92 1.67 -10.20
N GLY A 142 -19.85 1.89 -9.28
CA GLY A 142 -19.69 2.80 -8.15
C GLY A 142 -19.84 4.28 -8.54
N ASN A 143 -19.30 5.16 -7.71
CA ASN A 143 -19.34 6.63 -7.86
C ASN A 143 -17.96 7.25 -8.07
N LEU A 144 -16.94 6.42 -8.28
CA LEU A 144 -15.62 6.85 -8.72
C LEU A 144 -15.39 6.45 -10.18
N PRO A 145 -14.52 7.20 -10.89
CA PRO A 145 -14.11 6.85 -12.24
C PRO A 145 -13.57 5.42 -12.35
N ILE A 146 -13.91 4.74 -13.44
CA ILE A 146 -13.37 3.41 -13.74
C ILE A 146 -11.86 3.50 -13.92
N ALA A 147 -11.11 2.67 -13.19
CA ALA A 147 -9.67 2.59 -13.34
C ALA A 147 -9.26 1.44 -14.28
N ILE A 148 -8.23 1.66 -15.09
CA ILE A 148 -7.64 0.65 -15.96
C ILE A 148 -6.20 0.42 -15.50
N GLN A 149 -5.97 -0.73 -14.86
CA GLN A 149 -4.65 -1.11 -14.38
C GLN A 149 -3.81 -1.64 -15.54
N VAL A 150 -2.62 -1.06 -15.73
CA VAL A 150 -1.66 -1.43 -16.76
C VAL A 150 -0.34 -1.77 -16.09
N SER A 151 0.03 -3.04 -16.12
CA SER A 151 1.30 -3.57 -15.62
C SER A 151 1.82 -4.63 -16.58
N TYR A 152 3.14 -4.81 -16.63
CA TYR A 152 3.73 -5.94 -17.34
C TYR A 152 3.45 -7.25 -16.60
N TYR A 153 3.23 -8.32 -17.35
CA TYR A 153 2.90 -9.66 -16.85
C TYR A 153 3.48 -10.74 -17.78
N GLY A 154 3.77 -11.93 -17.24
CA GLY A 154 4.34 -13.03 -18.00
C GLY A 154 5.58 -12.59 -18.80
N ASN A 155 5.67 -13.01 -20.06
CA ASN A 155 6.77 -12.65 -20.96
C ASN A 155 6.93 -11.13 -21.17
N TYR A 156 5.88 -10.32 -20.95
CA TYR A 156 5.98 -8.87 -21.10
C TYR A 156 6.80 -8.19 -20.00
N ALA A 157 7.08 -8.89 -18.89
CA ALA A 157 7.97 -8.39 -17.84
C ALA A 157 9.40 -8.23 -18.36
N ASP A 158 9.89 -9.23 -19.10
CA ASP A 158 11.25 -9.27 -19.66
C ASP A 158 11.28 -8.69 -21.08
N ASN A 159 10.20 -8.86 -21.84
CA ASN A 159 10.06 -8.43 -23.22
C ASN A 159 8.88 -7.46 -23.40
N PRO A 160 9.03 -6.17 -23.02
CA PRO A 160 7.95 -5.20 -23.08
C PRO A 160 7.31 -5.09 -24.48
N PRO A 161 5.97 -4.98 -24.57
CA PRO A 161 5.29 -4.86 -25.85
C PRO A 161 5.55 -3.48 -26.49
N ASN A 162 5.30 -3.38 -27.80
CA ASN A 162 5.40 -2.11 -28.52
C ASN A 162 4.51 -1.03 -27.87
N SER A 163 5.13 -0.02 -27.28
CA SER A 163 4.43 0.99 -26.48
C SER A 163 3.49 1.87 -27.31
N ALA A 164 3.79 2.11 -28.59
CA ALA A 164 2.91 2.87 -29.47
C ALA A 164 1.61 2.12 -29.77
N LYS A 165 1.74 0.84 -30.13
CA LYS A 165 0.60 -0.04 -30.39
C LYS A 165 -0.28 -0.18 -29.14
N GLN A 166 0.33 -0.46 -27.99
CA GLN A 166 -0.42 -0.67 -26.75
C GLN A 166 -1.01 0.62 -26.19
N GLY A 167 -0.31 1.76 -26.30
CA GLY A 167 -0.84 3.08 -25.93
C GLY A 167 -2.06 3.46 -26.76
N LYS A 168 -2.02 3.30 -28.09
CA LYS A 168 -3.20 3.52 -28.96
C LYS A 168 -4.37 2.61 -28.61
N LYS A 169 -4.09 1.33 -28.30
CA LYS A 169 -5.11 0.37 -27.88
C LYS A 169 -5.76 0.75 -26.54
N LEU A 170 -4.95 1.17 -25.58
CA LEU A 170 -5.44 1.66 -24.29
C LEU A 170 -6.28 2.93 -24.45
N ARG A 171 -5.88 3.84 -25.35
CA ARG A 171 -6.68 5.02 -25.71
C ARG A 171 -8.05 4.65 -26.28
N ALA A 172 -8.11 3.62 -27.13
CA ALA A 172 -9.40 3.13 -27.65
C ALA A 172 -10.27 2.58 -26.51
N LEU A 173 -9.71 1.73 -25.64
CA LEU A 173 -10.44 1.14 -24.52
C LEU A 173 -10.98 2.19 -23.55
N THR A 174 -10.14 3.17 -23.16
CA THR A 174 -10.57 4.27 -22.28
C THR A 174 -11.71 5.09 -22.90
N ARG A 175 -11.67 5.35 -24.22
CA ARG A 175 -12.76 6.06 -24.92
C ARG A 175 -14.05 5.26 -24.97
N GLU A 176 -13.98 3.96 -25.27
CA GLU A 176 -15.16 3.12 -25.32
C GLU A 176 -15.88 3.04 -23.96
N LEU A 177 -15.12 2.84 -22.88
CA LEU A 177 -15.67 2.84 -21.52
C LEU A 177 -16.20 4.22 -21.11
N ALA A 178 -15.46 5.29 -21.42
CA ALA A 178 -15.90 6.63 -21.10
C ALA A 178 -17.18 7.04 -21.83
N ASN A 179 -17.33 6.62 -23.09
CA ASN A 179 -18.56 6.84 -23.85
C ASN A 179 -19.74 6.04 -23.29
N TYR A 180 -19.52 4.78 -22.91
CA TYR A 180 -20.58 3.92 -22.40
C TYR A 180 -21.07 4.35 -21.01
N TYR A 181 -20.15 4.70 -20.11
CA TYR A 181 -20.46 5.05 -18.72
C TYR A 181 -20.61 6.56 -18.48
N ALA A 182 -20.43 7.39 -19.51
CA ALA A 182 -20.44 8.85 -19.43
C ALA A 182 -19.48 9.43 -18.35
N SER A 183 -18.39 8.74 -18.04
CA SER A 183 -17.38 9.17 -17.07
C SER A 183 -15.96 8.83 -17.58
N PRO A 184 -14.99 9.75 -17.53
CA PRO A 184 -13.64 9.49 -18.03
C PRO A 184 -12.93 8.43 -17.19
N CYS A 185 -12.13 7.55 -17.80
CA CYS A 185 -11.34 6.58 -17.03
C CYS A 185 -10.09 7.18 -16.38
N ILE A 186 -9.55 6.47 -15.38
CA ILE A 186 -8.23 6.70 -14.79
C ILE A 186 -7.30 5.57 -15.24
N VAL A 187 -6.07 5.89 -15.65
CA VAL A 187 -5.06 4.88 -16.00
C VAL A 187 -4.14 4.64 -14.81
N TRP A 188 -4.19 3.43 -14.26
CA TRP A 188 -3.43 3.02 -13.09
C TRP A 188 -2.18 2.24 -13.50
N THR A 189 -0.99 2.79 -13.22
CA THR A 189 0.26 2.17 -13.70
C THR A 189 1.52 2.58 -12.93
N SER A 190 2.66 1.99 -13.29
CA SER A 190 3.98 2.43 -12.83
C SER A 190 4.46 3.68 -13.58
N SER A 191 5.36 4.45 -12.97
CA SER A 191 6.00 5.61 -13.63
C SER A 191 6.71 5.25 -14.94
N THR A 192 7.24 4.03 -15.07
CA THR A 192 7.92 3.56 -16.28
C THR A 192 6.97 3.39 -17.45
N ILE A 193 5.85 2.71 -17.22
CA ILE A 193 4.82 2.50 -18.26
C ILE A 193 4.15 3.83 -18.59
N SER A 194 3.87 4.66 -17.59
CA SER A 194 3.32 6.01 -17.79
C SER A 194 4.12 6.81 -18.82
N LYS A 195 5.44 6.96 -18.60
CA LYS A 195 6.32 7.72 -19.50
C LYS A 195 6.44 7.12 -20.90
N LYS A 196 6.50 5.79 -21.02
CA LYS A 196 6.77 5.10 -22.29
C LYS A 196 5.52 4.85 -23.14
N MET A 197 4.37 4.62 -22.51
CA MET A 197 3.15 4.11 -23.15
C MET A 197 1.93 5.01 -22.95
N ILE A 198 1.83 5.75 -21.84
CA ILE A 198 0.65 6.57 -21.56
C ILE A 198 0.86 8.00 -22.03
N THR A 199 1.81 8.73 -21.46
CA THR A 199 2.05 10.15 -21.78
C THR A 199 2.12 10.45 -23.28
N PRO A 200 2.79 9.64 -24.13
CA PRO A 200 2.88 9.94 -25.56
C PRO A 200 1.59 9.67 -26.35
N TYR A 201 0.66 8.85 -25.83
CA TYR A 201 -0.49 8.35 -26.60
C TYR A 201 -1.85 8.65 -25.94
N LEU A 202 -1.86 9.01 -24.66
CA LEU A 202 -3.00 9.41 -23.84
C LEU A 202 -2.61 10.64 -22.99
N SER A 203 -2.16 11.69 -23.67
CA SER A 203 -1.58 12.88 -23.04
C SER A 203 -2.47 13.55 -22.02
N ASP A 204 -3.81 13.44 -22.14
CA ASP A 204 -4.77 14.08 -21.24
C ASP A 204 -5.38 13.10 -20.22
N SER A 205 -4.90 11.86 -20.17
CA SER A 205 -5.44 10.86 -19.23
C SER A 205 -5.17 11.22 -17.77
N ARG A 206 -6.19 10.98 -16.93
CA ARG A 206 -6.03 10.95 -15.47
C ARG A 206 -5.24 9.71 -15.09
N GLN A 207 -4.29 9.84 -14.18
CA GLN A 207 -3.34 8.78 -13.85
C GLN A 207 -3.36 8.46 -12.36
N TRP A 208 -3.25 7.16 -12.08
CA TRP A 208 -2.99 6.62 -10.76
C TRP A 208 -1.62 5.96 -10.77
N LEU A 209 -0.63 6.61 -10.15
CA LEU A 209 0.74 6.14 -10.18
C LEU A 209 1.05 5.16 -9.06
N VAL A 210 1.84 4.13 -9.36
CA VAL A 210 2.40 3.22 -8.36
C VAL A 210 3.82 3.68 -8.00
N VAL A 211 4.06 3.86 -6.71
CA VAL A 211 5.39 4.09 -6.11
C VAL A 211 5.70 3.01 -5.08
N ASP A 212 6.98 2.74 -4.85
CA ASP A 212 7.42 1.62 -4.01
C ASP A 212 7.72 1.99 -2.54
N SER A 213 7.45 3.24 -2.14
CA SER A 213 7.66 3.67 -0.76
C SER A 213 7.01 5.00 -0.46
N LEU A 214 6.72 5.24 0.83
CA LEU A 214 6.31 6.57 1.32
C LEU A 214 7.37 7.65 1.08
N THR A 215 8.65 7.27 1.05
CA THR A 215 9.76 8.18 0.72
C THR A 215 9.70 8.63 -0.73
N LYS A 216 9.33 7.75 -1.67
CA LYS A 216 9.10 8.17 -3.05
C LYS A 216 7.83 8.98 -3.19
N LEU A 217 6.77 8.66 -2.46
CA LEU A 217 5.53 9.45 -2.43
C LEU A 217 5.81 10.90 -1.99
N SER A 218 6.59 11.11 -0.93
CA SER A 218 6.89 12.47 -0.42
C SER A 218 7.78 13.29 -1.36
N LYS A 219 8.55 12.64 -2.23
CA LYS A 219 9.42 13.27 -3.23
C LYS A 219 8.79 13.33 -4.63
N LEU A 220 7.60 12.75 -4.80
CA LEU A 220 6.96 12.65 -6.10
C LEU A 220 6.56 14.04 -6.59
N LYS A 221 7.06 14.43 -7.76
CA LYS A 221 6.61 15.64 -8.45
C LYS A 221 5.27 15.37 -9.10
N LEU A 222 4.19 15.70 -8.40
CA LEU A 222 2.83 15.58 -8.90
C LEU A 222 2.61 16.54 -10.08
N ASN A 223 1.84 16.07 -11.06
CA ASN A 223 1.33 16.90 -12.14
C ASN A 223 -0.20 16.91 -12.09
N LYS A 224 -0.84 17.78 -12.89
CA LYS A 224 -2.31 17.92 -12.93
C LYS A 224 -3.08 16.65 -13.31
N GLN A 225 -2.39 15.65 -13.88
CA GLN A 225 -2.99 14.39 -14.31
C GLN A 225 -2.91 13.32 -13.22
N THR A 226 -2.00 13.47 -12.26
CA THR A 226 -1.84 12.49 -11.18
C THR A 226 -2.94 12.73 -10.17
N GLU A 227 -3.94 11.85 -10.15
CA GLU A 227 -5.14 11.96 -9.32
C GLU A 227 -5.09 11.02 -8.11
N PHE A 228 -4.42 9.87 -8.29
CA PHE A 228 -4.18 8.91 -7.22
C PHE A 228 -2.73 8.46 -7.22
N VAL A 229 -2.23 8.05 -6.06
CA VAL A 229 -0.94 7.38 -5.93
C VAL A 229 -1.09 6.19 -5.00
N GLN A 230 -0.78 5.00 -5.53
CA GLN A 230 -0.56 3.80 -4.73
C GLN A 230 0.88 3.79 -4.24
N TYR A 231 1.09 3.45 -2.96
CA TYR A 231 2.42 3.31 -2.39
C TYR A 231 2.57 1.93 -1.73
N SER A 232 3.72 1.29 -1.90
CA SER A 232 4.06 0.13 -1.06
C SER A 232 4.65 0.60 0.26
N ASN A 233 3.77 0.68 1.23
CA ASN A 233 4.02 0.26 2.60
C ASN A 233 2.69 -0.36 2.94
N ALA A 234 2.63 -1.69 3.07
CA ALA A 234 1.48 -2.35 3.68
C ALA A 234 1.32 -1.72 5.06
N ALA A 235 0.51 -0.65 5.14
CA ALA A 235 0.04 -0.20 6.41
C ALA A 235 -0.97 -1.27 6.76
N ASP A 236 -0.57 -2.21 7.62
CA ASP A 236 -1.50 -3.15 8.21
C ASP A 236 -2.63 -2.32 8.80
N LEU A 237 -3.79 -2.35 8.12
CA LEU A 237 -4.97 -1.67 8.61
C LEU A 237 -5.50 -2.53 9.73
N LYS A 238 -5.64 -1.92 10.91
CA LYS A 238 -6.37 -2.57 11.99
C LYS A 238 -7.86 -2.45 11.68
N VAL A 239 -8.38 -3.46 11.00
CA VAL A 239 -9.79 -3.60 10.66
C VAL A 239 -10.40 -4.48 11.75
N SER A 240 -11.30 -3.91 12.56
CA SER A 240 -11.98 -4.64 13.63
C SER A 240 -11.04 -5.37 14.59
N GLY A 241 -9.87 -4.76 14.87
CA GLY A 241 -8.85 -5.30 15.78
C GLY A 241 -7.88 -6.31 15.15
N GLN A 242 -8.12 -6.75 13.91
CA GLN A 242 -7.22 -7.63 13.16
C GLN A 242 -6.33 -6.81 12.22
N GLU A 243 -5.06 -7.18 12.13
CA GLU A 243 -4.15 -6.61 11.15
C GLU A 243 -4.44 -7.21 9.78
N THR A 244 -4.85 -6.38 8.83
CA THR A 244 -5.11 -6.77 7.45
C THR A 244 -4.31 -5.90 6.50
N SER A 245 -3.58 -6.53 5.58
CA SER A 245 -2.79 -5.83 4.58
C SER A 245 -3.60 -5.66 3.30
N PHE A 246 -3.80 -4.40 2.90
CA PHE A 246 -4.41 -4.05 1.62
C PHE A 246 -3.45 -3.17 0.82
N ALA A 247 -3.59 -3.21 -0.51
CA ALA A 247 -3.00 -2.18 -1.36
C ALA A 247 -3.65 -0.83 -1.03
N THR A 248 -2.84 0.13 -0.56
CA THR A 248 -3.31 1.45 -0.10
C THR A 248 -2.93 2.55 -1.08
N SER A 249 -3.81 3.53 -1.19
CA SER A 249 -3.63 4.68 -2.07
C SER A 249 -4.08 5.98 -1.44
N VAL A 250 -3.49 7.07 -1.91
CA VAL A 250 -3.89 8.45 -1.60
C VAL A 250 -4.52 9.09 -2.82
N PHE A 251 -5.52 9.94 -2.58
CA PHE A 251 -5.99 10.90 -3.57
C PHE A 251 -5.15 12.17 -3.48
N THR A 252 -4.66 12.65 -4.62
CA THR A 252 -3.72 13.78 -4.70
C THR A 252 -4.40 15.10 -5.09
N GLY A 253 -5.68 15.08 -5.46
CA GLY A 253 -6.47 16.27 -5.70
C GLY A 253 -6.82 17.04 -4.42
N LYS A 254 -7.40 18.24 -4.58
CA LYS A 254 -7.89 19.03 -3.44
C LYS A 254 -9.10 18.36 -2.79
N LYS A 255 -9.32 18.58 -1.49
CA LYS A 255 -10.51 18.07 -0.79
C LYS A 255 -11.83 18.54 -1.41
N GLN A 256 -11.85 19.72 -2.03
CA GLN A 256 -13.02 20.25 -2.76
C GLN A 256 -13.35 19.40 -4.00
N THR A 257 -12.33 19.04 -4.79
CA THR A 257 -12.50 18.15 -5.97
C THR A 257 -12.91 16.72 -5.60
N TRP A 258 -12.76 16.31 -4.34
CA TRP A 258 -13.20 14.99 -3.87
C TRP A 258 -14.73 14.84 -3.82
N GLN A 259 -15.47 15.93 -3.59
CA GLN A 259 -16.93 15.86 -3.62
C GLN A 259 -17.44 15.75 -5.05
N GLU A 260 -16.74 16.39 -5.99
CA GLU A 260 -17.09 16.49 -7.41
C GLU A 260 -16.59 15.31 -8.25
N ILE A 261 -15.73 14.44 -7.69
CA ILE A 261 -15.22 13.28 -8.41
C ILE A 261 -16.36 12.27 -8.65
N ASN A 262 -16.77 12.18 -9.91
CA ASN A 262 -17.67 11.20 -10.51
C ASN A 262 -17.01 10.68 -11.81
#